data_AF-A0AAD1T8P8-F1
#
_entry.id   AF-A0AAD1T8P8-F1
#
_cell.length_a   1.000
_cell.length_b   1.000
_cell.length_c   1.000
_cell.angle_alpha   90.00
_cell.angle_beta   90.00
_cell.angle_gamma   90.00
#
_symmetry.space_group_name_H-M   'P 1'
#
loop_
_entity.id
_entity.type
_entity.pdbx_description
1 polymer ?
#
loop_
_entity_poly.entity_id
_entity_poly.type
_entity_poly.pdbx_seq_one_letter_code
_entity_poly.pdbx_strand_id
1 'polypeptide(L)'
;MFTCELMLAHPHFLNYLSFSHRHHVLHDQDVDRHTCVPMNHLWPNQAPYTVCNSSLSEYGVLGFELGFAMASPNALVLWEAQFGDFHNTAQCIIDQFMSSGQAKWVRHNGIVLLLPHGMEGMGPEHSSARPERFLQMSNDDSDAYPEFTQDYEVCQLYECNWIVVNCSTPASYFHVLRRQILLPFRKPLIIFTPKSLLRHPEAKSSFDDMKTGTNFRRMIPENGPASQNPQEVKRVIFCTGKVYYELIKERHSKDLDNHVAITRLEQISPFPFDLVKAEIEKYSKAELIWCQEEHKNMGYYDYIKPRFLTIVKHSRPIWYVGRDPAAAPATGNKNTHLVELRRFLDTAFCLQSFQGKTF
;
A
#
# COMPACT_ATOMS: atom_id res chain seq x y z
N MET A 1 -4.08 -19.68 -13.55
CA MET A 1 -5.39 -19.01 -13.73
C MET A 1 -5.28 -17.66 -13.04
N PHE A 2 -5.60 -16.57 -13.73
CA PHE A 2 -5.75 -15.25 -13.13
C PHE A 2 -7.24 -14.97 -13.00
N THR A 3 -7.75 -14.79 -11.79
CA THR A 3 -9.15 -14.37 -11.55
C THR A 3 -9.12 -12.98 -10.94
N CYS A 4 -9.85 -12.03 -11.55
CA CYS A 4 -10.07 -10.70 -11.00
C CYS A 4 -11.57 -10.46 -10.90
N GLU A 5 -12.10 -10.38 -9.68
CA GLU A 5 -13.51 -10.08 -9.44
C GLU A 5 -13.71 -8.63 -9.00
N LEU A 6 -14.72 -7.98 -9.58
CA LEU A 6 -15.04 -6.57 -9.43
C LEU A 6 -16.51 -6.37 -9.14
N MET A 7 -16.86 -5.40 -8.30
CA MET A 7 -18.25 -5.12 -7.96
C MET A 7 -18.88 -4.05 -8.87
N LEU A 8 -20.05 -4.31 -9.45
CA LEU A 8 -20.82 -3.33 -10.22
C LEU A 8 -22.23 -3.11 -9.65
N ALA A 9 -22.63 -1.84 -9.58
CA ALA A 9 -24.02 -1.44 -9.40
C ALA A 9 -24.67 -1.22 -10.78
N HIS A 10 -25.75 -1.97 -11.05
CA HIS A 10 -26.74 -1.77 -12.12
C HIS A 10 -26.39 -2.25 -13.56
N PRO A 11 -27.28 -3.03 -14.23
CA PRO A 11 -27.02 -3.62 -15.56
C PRO A 11 -27.24 -2.71 -16.80
N HIS A 12 -27.46 -1.40 -16.65
CA HIS A 12 -27.85 -0.53 -17.77
C HIS A 12 -26.94 0.68 -18.04
N PHE A 13 -25.81 0.79 -17.34
CA PHE A 13 -24.75 1.71 -17.71
C PHE A 13 -23.53 0.92 -18.19
N LEU A 14 -22.98 1.33 -19.33
CA LEU A 14 -21.66 0.94 -19.83
C LEU A 14 -20.59 1.30 -18.78
N ASN A 15 -20.48 0.47 -17.74
CA ASN A 15 -19.63 0.70 -16.59
C ASN A 15 -18.22 0.17 -16.87
N TYR A 16 -17.42 0.99 -17.54
CA TYR A 16 -15.97 0.94 -17.41
C TYR A 16 -15.65 1.01 -15.90
N LEU A 17 -14.83 0.08 -15.40
CA LEU A 17 -14.27 -0.05 -14.04
C LEU A 17 -14.32 1.22 -13.15
N SER A 18 -14.35 1.11 -11.81
CA SER A 18 -14.49 2.26 -10.88
C SER A 18 -13.72 3.54 -11.25
N PHE A 19 -12.50 3.38 -11.81
CA PHE A 19 -11.66 4.49 -12.27
C PHE A 19 -11.35 4.48 -13.77
N SER A 20 -11.98 3.62 -14.57
CA SER A 20 -11.80 3.45 -16.03
C SER A 20 -10.32 3.38 -16.46
N HIS A 21 -9.53 2.52 -15.80
CA HIS A 21 -8.08 2.43 -16.03
C HIS A 21 -7.61 1.11 -16.66
N ARG A 22 -8.44 0.05 -16.63
CA ARG A 22 -7.99 -1.33 -16.86
C ARG A 22 -8.47 -1.96 -18.17
N HIS A 23 -9.72 -1.70 -18.59
CA HIS A 23 -10.29 -2.15 -19.87
C HIS A 23 -10.00 -3.63 -20.26
N HIS A 24 -10.11 -4.56 -19.30
CA HIS A 24 -9.85 -5.99 -19.55
C HIS A 24 -10.93 -6.69 -20.41
N VAL A 25 -12.13 -6.12 -20.46
CA VAL A 25 -13.21 -6.55 -21.36
C VAL A 25 -13.51 -5.40 -22.31
N LEU A 26 -13.39 -5.65 -23.61
CA LEU A 26 -13.75 -4.72 -24.67
C LEU A 26 -15.16 -5.07 -25.15
N HIS A 27 -16.02 -4.06 -25.25
CA HIS A 27 -17.39 -4.20 -25.74
C HIS A 27 -17.50 -3.63 -27.15
N ASP A 28 -18.06 -4.43 -28.05
CA ASP A 28 -18.41 -3.97 -29.39
C ASP A 28 -19.48 -2.87 -29.31
N GLN A 29 -19.31 -1.81 -30.09
CA GLN A 29 -20.24 -0.67 -30.07
C GLN A 29 -21.41 -0.88 -31.03
N ASP A 30 -21.24 -1.72 -32.05
CA ASP A 30 -22.24 -1.96 -33.10
C ASP A 30 -23.02 -3.25 -32.85
N VAL A 31 -22.46 -4.18 -32.07
CA VAL A 31 -23.07 -5.49 -31.78
C VAL A 31 -23.32 -5.68 -30.28
N ASP A 32 -24.58 -5.73 -29.88
CA ASP A 32 -24.96 -5.94 -28.48
C ASP A 32 -24.39 -7.25 -27.91
N ARG A 33 -23.93 -7.21 -26.66
CA ARG A 33 -23.34 -8.33 -25.89
C ARG A 33 -22.12 -9.00 -26.53
N HIS A 34 -21.56 -8.45 -27.61
CA HIS A 34 -20.31 -8.94 -28.18
C HIS A 34 -19.14 -8.36 -27.39
N THR A 35 -18.27 -9.23 -26.88
CA THR A 35 -17.13 -8.84 -26.04
C THR A 35 -15.85 -9.57 -26.44
N CYS A 36 -14.71 -8.92 -26.19
CA CYS A 36 -13.38 -9.49 -26.33
C CYS A 36 -12.61 -9.30 -25.02
N VAL A 37 -11.90 -10.34 -24.58
CA VAL A 37 -10.98 -10.28 -23.44
C VAL A 37 -9.55 -10.43 -23.99
N PRO A 38 -8.84 -9.34 -24.32
CA PRO A 38 -7.53 -9.42 -25.00
C PRO A 38 -6.51 -10.28 -24.25
N MET A 39 -6.59 -10.30 -22.93
CA MET A 39 -5.73 -11.11 -22.07
C MET A 39 -5.85 -12.63 -22.31
N ASN A 40 -6.90 -13.10 -23.00
CA ASN A 40 -7.07 -14.51 -23.41
C ASN A 40 -6.44 -14.84 -24.78
N HIS A 41 -5.80 -13.88 -25.45
CA HIS A 41 -5.31 -14.00 -26.83
C HIS A 41 -3.84 -13.57 -27.01
N LEU A 42 -3.02 -13.71 -25.98
CA LEU A 42 -1.60 -13.32 -25.99
C LEU A 42 -0.72 -14.35 -26.73
N TRP A 43 -0.90 -15.65 -26.46
CA TRP A 43 -0.19 -16.73 -27.17
C TRP A 43 -0.88 -18.11 -26.97
N PRO A 44 -0.61 -19.14 -27.80
CA PRO A 44 -1.36 -20.41 -27.78
C PRO A 44 -1.37 -21.19 -26.45
N ASN A 45 -0.25 -21.22 -25.72
CA ASN A 45 -0.09 -21.98 -24.48
C ASN A 45 -0.19 -21.11 -23.20
N GLN A 46 -0.98 -20.03 -23.24
CA GLN A 46 -1.11 -19.12 -22.11
C GLN A 46 -1.89 -19.73 -20.94
N ALA A 47 -1.64 -19.22 -19.74
CA ALA A 47 -2.47 -19.55 -18.60
C ALA A 47 -3.90 -18.98 -18.80
N PRO A 48 -4.94 -19.67 -18.30
CA PRO A 48 -6.30 -19.14 -18.33
C PRO A 48 -6.39 -17.81 -17.58
N TYR A 49 -7.14 -16.87 -18.16
CA TYR A 49 -7.44 -15.58 -17.57
C TYR A 49 -8.95 -15.38 -17.51
N THR A 50 -9.43 -14.95 -16.34
CA THR A 50 -10.84 -14.72 -16.06
C THR A 50 -11.01 -13.39 -15.34
N VAL A 51 -11.99 -12.63 -15.78
CA VAL A 51 -12.44 -11.40 -15.12
C VAL A 51 -13.93 -11.52 -14.91
N CYS A 52 -14.38 -11.33 -13.67
CA CYS A 52 -15.78 -11.43 -13.31
C CYS A 52 -16.28 -10.10 -12.78
N ASN A 53 -17.40 -9.63 -13.33
CA ASN A 53 -18.18 -8.61 -12.66
C ASN A 53 -19.08 -9.33 -11.64
N SER A 54 -18.65 -9.30 -10.39
CA SER A 54 -19.35 -9.85 -9.24
C SER A 54 -20.66 -9.10 -8.96
N SER A 55 -21.58 -9.77 -8.27
CA SER A 55 -22.75 -9.13 -7.67
C SER A 55 -22.35 -8.08 -6.63
N LEU A 56 -23.26 -7.17 -6.29
CA LEU A 56 -23.08 -6.16 -5.24
C LEU A 56 -23.09 -6.79 -3.83
N SER A 57 -22.07 -7.59 -3.51
CA SER A 57 -21.91 -8.29 -2.22
C SER A 57 -20.43 -8.52 -1.92
N GLU A 58 -19.86 -7.89 -0.89
CA GLU A 58 -18.46 -8.14 -0.53
C GLU A 58 -18.32 -9.43 0.29
N TYR A 59 -19.23 -9.66 1.25
CA TYR A 59 -19.13 -10.81 2.16
C TYR A 59 -19.13 -12.14 1.40
N GLY A 60 -20.12 -12.34 0.52
CA GLY A 60 -20.28 -13.59 -0.23
C GLY A 60 -19.15 -13.79 -1.25
N VAL A 61 -18.81 -12.72 -1.97
CA VAL A 61 -17.79 -12.76 -3.03
C VAL A 61 -16.39 -12.95 -2.44
N LEU A 62 -16.01 -12.20 -1.40
CA LEU A 62 -14.70 -12.39 -0.77
C LEU A 62 -14.56 -13.79 -0.16
N GLY A 63 -15.64 -14.32 0.44
CA GLY A 63 -15.66 -15.69 0.95
C GLY A 63 -15.48 -16.75 -0.16
N PHE A 64 -16.11 -16.53 -1.31
CA PHE A 64 -15.96 -17.38 -2.49
C PHE A 64 -14.52 -17.37 -3.02
N GLU A 65 -13.96 -16.18 -3.27
CA GLU A 65 -12.60 -16.01 -3.77
C GLU A 65 -11.55 -16.57 -2.81
N LEU A 66 -11.79 -16.46 -1.50
CA LEU A 66 -10.93 -17.06 -0.50
C LEU A 66 -10.89 -18.59 -0.63
N GLY A 67 -12.06 -19.21 -0.80
CA GLY A 67 -12.16 -20.66 -1.04
C GLY A 67 -11.46 -21.07 -2.33
N PHE A 68 -11.62 -20.29 -3.39
CA PHE A 68 -10.97 -20.53 -4.68
C PHE A 68 -9.44 -20.45 -4.57
N ALA A 69 -8.90 -19.41 -3.93
CA ALA A 69 -7.48 -19.22 -3.71
C ALA A 69 -6.85 -20.32 -2.85
N MET A 70 -7.60 -20.89 -1.92
CA MET A 70 -7.18 -22.05 -1.11
C MET A 70 -7.12 -23.33 -1.96
N ALA A 71 -8.10 -23.54 -2.85
CA ALA A 71 -8.17 -24.74 -3.67
C ALA A 71 -7.17 -24.73 -4.84
N SER A 72 -6.83 -23.53 -5.36
CA SER A 72 -5.98 -23.34 -6.53
C SER A 72 -4.71 -22.55 -6.19
N PRO A 73 -3.71 -23.15 -5.51
CA PRO A 73 -2.52 -22.42 -5.06
C PRO A 73 -1.66 -21.86 -6.20
N ASN A 74 -1.80 -22.36 -7.43
CA ASN A 74 -1.09 -21.86 -8.61
C ASN A 74 -1.87 -20.77 -9.37
N ALA A 75 -3.03 -20.37 -8.87
CA ALA A 75 -3.79 -19.25 -9.42
C ALA A 75 -3.42 -17.94 -8.71
N LEU A 76 -3.35 -16.84 -9.46
CA LEU A 76 -3.35 -15.51 -8.86
C LEU A 76 -4.81 -15.06 -8.77
N VAL A 77 -5.30 -14.98 -7.55
CA VAL A 77 -6.70 -14.66 -7.25
C VAL A 77 -6.76 -13.27 -6.65
N LEU A 78 -7.46 -12.35 -7.33
CA LEU A 78 -7.58 -10.96 -6.94
C LEU A 78 -9.05 -10.61 -6.69
N TRP A 79 -9.32 -10.11 -5.50
CA TRP A 79 -10.59 -9.50 -5.14
C TRP A 79 -10.41 -7.98 -5.05
N GLU A 80 -11.21 -7.21 -5.77
CA GLU A 80 -11.12 -5.75 -5.77
C GLU A 80 -12.39 -5.11 -5.19
N ALA A 81 -12.21 -4.33 -4.12
CA ALA A 81 -13.27 -3.48 -3.60
C ALA A 81 -13.50 -2.30 -4.55
N GLN A 82 -14.75 -1.86 -4.72
CA GLN A 82 -15.06 -0.70 -5.56
C GLN A 82 -14.34 0.57 -5.05
N PHE A 83 -14.42 0.79 -3.74
CA PHE A 83 -13.53 1.63 -2.95
C PHE A 83 -13.04 0.80 -1.76
N GLY A 84 -11.82 1.06 -1.31
CA GLY A 84 -11.23 0.33 -0.21
C GLY A 84 -12.11 0.39 1.04
N ASP A 85 -12.84 1.48 1.26
CA ASP A 85 -13.74 1.71 2.40
C ASP A 85 -14.77 0.59 2.61
N PHE A 86 -15.22 -0.09 1.55
CA PHE A 86 -16.30 -1.08 1.59
C PHE A 86 -15.86 -2.49 2.02
N HIS A 87 -14.56 -2.76 2.19
CA HIS A 87 -14.10 -4.09 2.68
C HIS A 87 -14.70 -4.48 4.05
N ASN A 88 -15.14 -3.49 4.83
CA ASN A 88 -15.68 -3.69 6.18
C ASN A 88 -16.96 -4.52 6.21
N THR A 89 -17.73 -4.62 5.12
CA THR A 89 -18.91 -5.47 5.03
C THR A 89 -18.54 -6.97 4.98
N ALA A 90 -17.29 -7.29 4.62
CA ALA A 90 -16.72 -8.63 4.61
C ALA A 90 -15.79 -8.91 5.81
N GLN A 91 -15.88 -8.11 6.89
CA GLN A 91 -14.95 -8.18 8.03
C GLN A 91 -14.83 -9.58 8.65
N CYS A 92 -15.94 -10.33 8.76
CA CYS A 92 -15.87 -11.70 9.30
C CYS A 92 -15.00 -12.63 8.45
N ILE A 93 -14.96 -12.46 7.12
CA ILE A 93 -14.10 -13.24 6.23
C ILE A 93 -12.64 -12.88 6.50
N ILE A 94 -12.35 -11.58 6.61
CA ILE A 94 -11.02 -11.04 6.90
C ILE A 94 -10.51 -11.54 8.26
N ASP A 95 -11.32 -11.42 9.31
CA ASP A 95 -10.95 -11.77 10.68
C ASP A 95 -10.80 -13.28 10.84
N GLN A 96 -11.84 -14.03 10.44
CA GLN A 96 -11.96 -15.43 10.83
C GLN A 96 -11.31 -16.38 9.85
N PHE A 97 -10.94 -15.94 8.64
CA PHE A 97 -10.33 -16.83 7.67
C PHE A 97 -9.04 -16.27 7.10
N MET A 98 -9.02 -15.00 6.67
CA MET A 98 -7.82 -14.44 6.04
C MET A 98 -6.68 -14.23 7.03
N SER A 99 -6.94 -13.51 8.12
CA SER A 99 -5.91 -13.12 9.09
C SER A 99 -5.35 -14.28 9.90
N SER A 100 -6.19 -15.28 10.17
CA SER A 100 -5.91 -16.31 11.18
C SER A 100 -6.03 -17.73 10.64
N GLY A 101 -6.42 -17.93 9.38
CA GLY A 101 -6.68 -19.24 8.80
C GLY A 101 -5.45 -20.15 8.76
N GLN A 102 -4.27 -19.60 8.46
CA GLN A 102 -3.03 -20.38 8.51
C GLN A 102 -2.70 -20.81 9.94
N ALA A 103 -2.81 -19.91 10.91
CA ALA A 103 -2.51 -20.23 12.32
C ALA A 103 -3.49 -21.26 12.91
N LYS A 104 -4.79 -21.16 12.59
CA LYS A 104 -5.82 -22.04 13.14
C LYS A 104 -5.88 -23.40 12.46
N TRP A 105 -5.63 -23.46 11.15
CA TRP A 105 -5.95 -24.64 10.34
C TRP A 105 -4.82 -25.06 9.39
N VAL A 106 -3.63 -24.45 9.49
CA VAL A 106 -2.47 -24.73 8.62
C VAL A 106 -2.84 -24.59 7.13
N ARG A 107 -3.74 -23.65 6.81
CA ARG A 107 -4.19 -23.37 5.45
C ARG A 107 -3.45 -22.17 4.88
N HIS A 108 -2.57 -22.41 3.92
CA HIS A 108 -2.00 -21.37 3.08
C HIS A 108 -3.06 -20.83 2.13
N ASN A 109 -3.05 -19.52 1.89
CA ASN A 109 -3.97 -18.86 0.98
C ASN A 109 -3.26 -17.71 0.26
N GLY A 110 -3.43 -17.60 -1.07
CA GLY A 110 -2.71 -16.64 -1.91
C GLY A 110 -3.55 -15.45 -2.38
N ILE A 111 -4.75 -15.26 -1.81
CA ILE A 111 -5.67 -14.20 -2.23
C ILE A 111 -5.02 -12.81 -2.11
N VAL A 112 -5.31 -11.96 -3.09
CA VAL A 112 -4.89 -10.56 -3.12
C VAL A 112 -6.13 -9.67 -2.97
N LEU A 113 -6.14 -8.78 -1.98
CA LEU A 113 -7.13 -7.71 -1.92
C LEU A 113 -6.56 -6.45 -2.56
N LEU A 114 -7.31 -5.89 -3.50
CA LEU A 114 -7.08 -4.59 -4.09
C LEU A 114 -8.06 -3.60 -3.44
N LEU A 115 -7.54 -2.68 -2.61
CA LEU A 115 -8.33 -1.76 -1.82
C LEU A 115 -8.03 -0.31 -2.21
N PRO A 116 -8.82 0.32 -3.10
CA PRO A 116 -8.58 1.69 -3.52
C PRO A 116 -8.55 2.66 -2.32
N HIS A 117 -7.43 3.36 -2.15
CA HIS A 117 -7.13 4.15 -0.95
C HIS A 117 -6.47 5.48 -1.33
N GLY A 118 -6.82 6.54 -0.60
CA GLY A 118 -6.16 7.83 -0.69
C GLY A 118 -7.05 9.00 -0.27
N MET A 119 -6.48 9.96 0.46
CA MET A 119 -7.17 11.17 0.91
C MET A 119 -7.20 12.20 -0.23
N GLU A 120 -8.33 12.31 -0.93
CA GLU A 120 -8.48 13.14 -2.14
C GLU A 120 -9.65 14.15 -2.05
N GLY A 121 -10.21 14.33 -0.86
CA GLY A 121 -11.32 15.25 -0.63
C GLY A 121 -12.67 14.74 -1.16
N MET A 122 -12.82 13.42 -1.30
CA MET A 122 -14.04 12.74 -1.79
C MET A 122 -15.01 12.34 -0.66
N GLY A 123 -14.70 12.69 0.58
CA GLY A 123 -15.53 12.36 1.75
C GLY A 123 -15.16 11.05 2.44
N PRO A 124 -15.85 10.73 3.54
CA PRO A 124 -15.46 9.67 4.47
C PRO A 124 -15.55 8.23 3.94
N GLU A 125 -16.40 7.95 2.95
CA GLU A 125 -16.62 6.60 2.39
C GLU A 125 -15.87 6.35 1.07
N HIS A 126 -14.97 7.26 0.68
CA HIS A 126 -14.22 7.16 -0.58
C HIS A 126 -12.73 7.49 -0.39
N SER A 127 -12.20 7.33 0.82
CA SER A 127 -10.88 7.81 1.19
C SER A 127 -9.99 6.75 1.85
N SER A 128 -10.55 5.93 2.75
CA SER A 128 -9.74 5.05 3.59
C SER A 128 -10.14 3.58 3.49
N ALA A 129 -9.19 2.79 3.01
CA ALA A 129 -9.21 1.33 3.16
C ALA A 129 -8.94 0.86 4.60
N ARG A 130 -8.81 1.79 5.57
CA ARG A 130 -8.54 1.51 6.97
C ARG A 130 -7.31 0.63 7.21
N PRO A 131 -6.15 1.02 6.67
CA PRO A 131 -4.91 0.26 6.84
C PRO A 131 -4.61 -0.07 8.30
N GLU A 132 -4.97 0.81 9.23
CA GLU A 132 -4.76 0.64 10.67
C GLU A 132 -5.36 -0.67 11.21
N ARG A 133 -6.48 -1.15 10.65
CA ARG A 133 -7.13 -2.39 11.09
C ARG A 133 -6.40 -3.63 10.60
N PHE A 134 -5.97 -3.64 9.34
CA PHE A 134 -5.12 -4.73 8.83
C PHE A 134 -3.78 -4.78 9.56
N LEU A 135 -3.23 -3.62 9.90
CA LEU A 135 -1.98 -3.55 10.64
C LEU A 135 -2.13 -4.01 12.10
N GLN A 136 -3.22 -3.63 12.77
CA GLN A 136 -3.55 -4.13 14.12
C GLN A 136 -3.69 -5.65 14.16
N MET A 137 -4.19 -6.25 13.10
CA MET A 137 -4.38 -7.70 12.97
C MET A 137 -3.15 -8.44 12.41
N SER A 138 -2.03 -7.74 12.19
CA SER A 138 -0.76 -8.37 11.80
C SER A 138 -0.11 -9.02 13.02
N ASN A 139 0.56 -10.16 12.83
CA ASN A 139 1.11 -10.96 13.93
C ASN A 139 2.57 -10.65 14.29
N ASP A 140 3.12 -9.52 13.85
CA ASP A 140 4.49 -9.14 14.14
C ASP A 140 4.60 -8.32 15.45
N ASP A 141 5.59 -8.68 16.27
CA ASP A 141 5.87 -8.01 17.54
C ASP A 141 6.66 -6.73 17.30
N SER A 142 6.17 -5.60 17.82
CA SER A 142 6.82 -4.30 17.65
C SER A 142 8.10 -4.15 18.46
N ASP A 143 8.25 -4.93 19.54
CA ASP A 143 9.34 -4.82 20.50
C ASP A 143 10.45 -5.84 20.21
N ALA A 144 10.14 -6.87 19.42
CA ALA A 144 11.10 -7.85 18.95
C ALA A 144 11.99 -7.26 17.84
N TYR A 145 13.28 -7.12 18.13
CA TYR A 145 14.27 -6.77 17.11
C TYR A 145 14.82 -8.04 16.45
N PRO A 146 14.61 -8.25 15.15
CA PRO A 146 14.95 -9.52 14.51
C PRO A 146 16.46 -9.69 14.28
N GLU A 147 16.89 -10.94 14.18
CA GLU A 147 18.23 -11.30 13.69
C GLU A 147 18.24 -11.35 12.16
N PHE A 148 19.20 -10.64 11.54
CA PHE A 148 19.32 -10.59 10.08
C PHE A 148 20.19 -11.75 9.57
N THR A 149 19.54 -12.87 9.25
CA THR A 149 20.15 -13.97 8.51
C THR A 149 20.12 -13.72 7.01
N GLN A 150 20.83 -14.56 6.24
CA GLN A 150 20.79 -14.51 4.78
C GLN A 150 19.37 -14.69 4.21
N ASP A 151 18.55 -15.52 4.87
CA ASP A 151 17.17 -15.84 4.46
C ASP A 151 16.11 -14.99 5.18
N TYR A 152 16.53 -13.94 5.90
CA TYR A 152 15.67 -13.13 6.77
C TYR A 152 14.36 -12.70 6.09
N GLU A 153 14.41 -12.15 4.87
CA GLU A 153 13.21 -11.69 4.16
C GLU A 153 12.24 -12.85 3.89
N VAL A 154 12.73 -14.01 3.47
CA VAL A 154 11.88 -15.17 3.14
C VAL A 154 11.26 -15.75 4.41
N CYS A 155 12.05 -15.88 5.48
CA CYS A 155 11.56 -16.29 6.80
C CYS A 155 10.46 -15.34 7.30
N GLN A 156 10.70 -14.04 7.22
CA GLN A 156 9.75 -13.02 7.65
C GLN A 156 8.41 -13.14 6.88
N LEU A 157 8.47 -13.30 5.56
CA LEU A 157 7.29 -13.50 4.71
C LEU A 157 6.59 -14.85 4.98
N TYR A 158 7.32 -15.87 5.40
CA TYR A 158 6.75 -17.18 5.74
C TYR A 158 6.03 -17.16 7.10
N GLU A 159 6.55 -16.40 8.06
CA GLU A 159 6.03 -16.34 9.44
C GLU A 159 4.87 -15.35 9.61
N CYS A 160 4.88 -14.24 8.86
CA CYS A 160 3.82 -13.24 8.94
C CYS A 160 2.46 -13.83 8.54
N ASN A 161 1.36 -13.43 9.16
CA ASN A 161 0.05 -13.97 8.80
C ASN A 161 -0.42 -13.52 7.41
N TRP A 162 -0.05 -12.31 6.99
CA TRP A 162 -0.29 -11.75 5.66
C TRP A 162 0.75 -10.68 5.32
N ILE A 163 0.66 -10.14 4.11
CA ILE A 163 1.54 -9.07 3.63
C ILE A 163 0.68 -7.83 3.37
N VAL A 164 1.13 -6.66 3.83
CA VAL A 164 0.45 -5.36 3.66
C VAL A 164 1.37 -4.39 2.93
N VAL A 165 0.92 -3.90 1.78
CA VAL A 165 1.68 -2.98 0.91
C VAL A 165 0.85 -1.77 0.48
N ASN A 166 1.53 -0.66 0.22
CA ASN A 166 0.96 0.55 -0.38
C ASN A 166 1.94 1.06 -1.45
N CYS A 167 1.76 0.55 -2.67
CA CYS A 167 2.71 0.74 -3.75
C CYS A 167 2.63 2.15 -4.32
N SER A 168 3.76 2.87 -4.39
CA SER A 168 3.81 4.21 -4.98
C SER A 168 4.19 4.20 -6.46
N THR A 169 4.68 3.08 -7.02
CA THR A 169 5.10 3.00 -8.43
C THR A 169 4.45 1.81 -9.17
N PRO A 170 4.24 1.92 -10.50
CA PRO A 170 3.80 0.78 -11.32
C PRO A 170 4.74 -0.43 -11.24
N ALA A 171 6.06 -0.24 -11.17
CA ALA A 171 7.03 -1.33 -11.00
C ALA A 171 6.87 -2.06 -9.67
N SER A 172 6.63 -1.33 -8.56
CA SER A 172 6.32 -1.95 -7.27
C SER A 172 5.07 -2.85 -7.38
N TYR A 173 4.01 -2.36 -8.02
CA TYR A 173 2.77 -3.13 -8.21
C TYR A 173 2.99 -4.37 -9.10
N PHE A 174 3.73 -4.23 -10.20
CA PHE A 174 4.13 -5.35 -11.06
C PHE A 174 4.85 -6.45 -10.26
N HIS A 175 5.85 -6.06 -9.48
CA HIS A 175 6.67 -7.02 -8.74
C HIS A 175 5.93 -7.68 -7.59
N VAL A 176 5.11 -6.93 -6.85
CA VAL A 176 4.38 -7.51 -5.70
C VAL A 176 3.36 -8.56 -6.13
N LEU A 177 2.68 -8.34 -7.27
CA LEU A 177 1.76 -9.33 -7.83
C LEU A 177 2.49 -10.60 -8.30
N ARG A 178 3.65 -10.45 -8.96
CA ARG A 178 4.46 -11.60 -9.38
C ARG A 178 5.01 -12.36 -8.18
N ARG A 179 5.42 -11.65 -7.12
CA ARG A 179 5.93 -12.23 -5.88
C ARG A 179 4.92 -13.22 -5.27
N GLN A 180 3.62 -12.95 -5.32
CA GLN A 180 2.58 -13.87 -4.82
C GLN A 180 2.66 -15.29 -5.42
N ILE A 181 3.02 -15.41 -6.69
CA ILE A 181 3.10 -16.71 -7.38
C ILE A 181 4.51 -17.30 -7.29
N LEU A 182 5.54 -16.44 -7.31
CA LEU A 182 6.94 -16.87 -7.28
C LEU A 182 7.41 -17.32 -5.89
N LEU A 183 6.73 -16.92 -4.81
CA LEU A 183 7.00 -17.44 -3.48
C LEU A 183 6.72 -18.96 -3.42
N PRO A 184 7.52 -19.74 -2.67
CA PRO A 184 7.33 -21.18 -2.50
C PRO A 184 6.15 -21.53 -1.56
N PHE A 185 5.46 -20.52 -1.04
CA PHE A 185 4.28 -20.64 -0.18
C PHE A 185 3.24 -19.59 -0.59
N ARG A 186 2.07 -19.61 0.07
CA ARG A 186 1.02 -18.61 -0.14
C ARG A 186 0.69 -17.88 1.15
N LYS A 187 0.58 -16.56 1.02
CA LYS A 187 0.12 -15.62 2.04
C LYS A 187 -0.92 -14.67 1.42
N PRO A 188 -1.95 -14.27 2.17
CA PRO A 188 -2.80 -13.17 1.75
C PRO A 188 -1.98 -11.90 1.53
N LEU A 189 -2.33 -11.14 0.51
CA LEU A 189 -1.69 -9.86 0.19
C LEU A 189 -2.74 -8.76 0.17
N ILE A 190 -2.56 -7.75 1.02
CA ILE A 190 -3.39 -6.56 1.08
C ILE A 190 -2.65 -5.44 0.34
N ILE A 191 -3.22 -4.94 -0.75
CA ILE A 191 -2.69 -3.82 -1.52
C ILE A 191 -3.63 -2.64 -1.38
N PHE A 192 -3.15 -1.55 -0.78
CA PHE A 192 -3.83 -0.26 -0.84
C PHE A 192 -3.58 0.35 -2.22
N THR A 193 -4.51 0.11 -3.14
CA THR A 193 -4.34 0.49 -4.55
C THR A 193 -4.61 1.98 -4.76
N PRO A 194 -3.93 2.62 -5.72
CA PRO A 194 -4.10 4.05 -5.92
C PRO A 194 -5.41 4.39 -6.62
N LYS A 195 -5.86 5.63 -6.40
CA LYS A 195 -6.93 6.28 -7.18
C LYS A 195 -6.34 7.35 -8.11
N SER A 196 -5.82 8.45 -7.56
CA SER A 196 -5.19 9.51 -8.38
C SER A 196 -3.90 9.08 -9.07
N LEU A 197 -3.08 8.20 -8.46
CA LEU A 197 -1.81 7.78 -9.07
C LEU A 197 -1.99 6.99 -10.37
N LEU A 198 -3.18 6.46 -10.63
CA LEU A 198 -3.51 5.79 -11.90
C LEU A 198 -3.25 6.69 -13.12
N ARG A 199 -3.24 8.02 -12.95
CA ARG A 199 -2.99 9.00 -14.02
C ARG A 199 -1.96 10.06 -13.63
N HIS A 200 -1.29 9.92 -12.49
CA HIS A 200 -0.36 10.95 -12.04
C HIS A 200 0.89 10.97 -12.95
N PRO A 201 1.32 12.15 -13.45
CA PRO A 201 2.36 12.24 -14.49
C PRO A 201 3.72 11.70 -14.03
N GLU A 202 4.02 11.78 -12.73
CA GLU A 202 5.25 11.26 -12.11
C GLU A 202 5.11 9.82 -11.57
N ALA A 203 3.90 9.26 -11.54
CA ALA A 203 3.67 7.88 -11.11
C ALA A 203 3.82 6.90 -12.28
N LYS A 204 5.03 6.88 -12.86
CA LYS A 204 5.40 6.04 -14.00
C LYS A 204 6.64 5.22 -13.65
N SER A 205 6.83 4.11 -14.33
CA SER A 205 8.03 3.28 -14.22
C SER A 205 8.58 2.97 -15.61
N SER A 206 9.90 2.82 -15.71
CA SER A 206 10.51 2.29 -16.93
C SER A 206 10.24 0.79 -17.02
N PHE A 207 10.22 0.24 -18.24
CA PHE A 207 10.27 -1.21 -18.42
C PHE A 207 11.58 -1.82 -17.89
N ASP A 208 12.65 -1.04 -17.80
CA ASP A 208 13.91 -1.48 -17.19
C ASP A 208 13.73 -1.91 -15.73
N ASP A 209 12.80 -1.25 -15.01
CA ASP A 209 12.46 -1.58 -13.62
C ASP A 209 11.68 -2.91 -13.50
N MET A 210 11.34 -3.54 -14.62
CA MET A 210 10.56 -4.80 -14.70
C MET A 210 11.31 -5.92 -15.41
N LYS A 211 12.59 -5.70 -15.78
CA LYS A 211 13.44 -6.70 -16.44
C LYS A 211 13.93 -7.79 -15.48
N THR A 212 14.44 -8.88 -16.02
CA THR A 212 15.11 -9.94 -15.24
C THR A 212 16.20 -9.35 -14.34
N GLY A 213 16.25 -9.81 -13.09
CA GLY A 213 17.17 -9.30 -12.06
C GLY A 213 16.61 -8.16 -11.21
N THR A 214 15.45 -7.60 -11.58
CA THR A 214 14.71 -6.66 -10.72
C THR A 214 13.75 -7.40 -9.78
N ASN A 215 13.38 -6.76 -8.68
CA ASN A 215 12.50 -7.33 -7.66
C ASN A 215 11.65 -6.25 -6.97
N PHE A 216 10.71 -6.70 -6.14
CA PHE A 216 9.92 -5.82 -5.31
C PHE A 216 10.80 -5.14 -4.25
N ARG A 217 10.77 -3.81 -4.19
CA ARG A 217 11.53 -3.04 -3.21
C ARG A 217 10.65 -2.78 -1.98
N ARG A 218 10.92 -3.44 -0.86
CA ARG A 218 10.17 -3.26 0.41
C ARG A 218 10.21 -1.80 0.92
N MET A 219 11.30 -1.09 0.63
CA MET A 219 11.49 0.33 0.89
C MET A 219 12.20 0.97 -0.31
N ILE A 220 11.82 2.19 -0.68
CA ILE A 220 12.49 2.98 -1.71
C ILE A 220 13.16 4.18 -1.01
N PRO A 221 14.50 4.19 -0.88
CA PRO A 221 15.23 5.28 -0.23
C PRO A 221 15.29 6.54 -1.12
N GLU A 222 15.71 7.65 -0.51
CA GLU A 222 16.02 8.89 -1.23
C GLU A 222 17.15 8.65 -2.24
N ASN A 223 16.97 9.12 -3.48
CA ASN A 223 17.93 8.99 -4.57
C ASN A 223 18.29 10.32 -5.28
N GLY A 224 17.75 11.45 -4.81
CA GLY A 224 18.04 12.80 -5.28
C GLY A 224 19.18 13.49 -4.51
N PRO A 225 19.27 14.83 -4.54
CA PRO A 225 20.41 15.59 -4.00
C PRO A 225 20.72 15.29 -2.52
N ALA A 226 19.70 15.16 -1.66
CA ALA A 226 19.86 14.78 -0.26
C ALA A 226 20.58 13.43 -0.04
N SER A 227 20.55 12.52 -1.02
CA SER A 227 21.28 11.25 -0.91
C SER A 227 22.80 11.38 -1.13
N GLN A 228 23.25 12.45 -1.78
CA GLN A 228 24.66 12.68 -2.12
C GLN A 228 25.49 13.16 -0.93
N ASN A 229 24.87 13.91 -0.01
CA ASN A 229 25.52 14.42 1.20
C ASN A 229 24.70 14.09 2.46
N PRO A 230 24.62 12.82 2.90
CA PRO A 230 23.77 12.43 4.03
C PRO A 230 24.06 13.16 5.34
N GLN A 231 25.27 13.66 5.53
CA GLN A 231 25.68 14.43 6.73
C GLN A 231 25.07 15.84 6.79
N GLU A 232 24.66 16.40 5.65
CA GLU A 232 24.04 17.72 5.52
C GLU A 232 22.51 17.68 5.54
N VAL A 233 21.94 16.46 5.54
CA VAL A 233 20.50 16.25 5.66
C VAL A 233 20.08 16.56 7.09
N LYS A 234 19.16 17.51 7.22
CA LYS A 234 18.61 17.96 8.49
C LYS A 234 17.42 17.13 8.93
N ARG A 235 16.73 16.48 7.99
CA ARG A 235 15.47 15.76 8.25
C ARG A 235 15.25 14.62 7.25
N VAL A 236 14.77 13.49 7.76
CA VAL A 236 14.30 12.35 6.96
C VAL A 236 12.80 12.19 7.18
N ILE A 237 12.05 12.25 6.10
CA ILE A 237 10.61 12.01 6.09
C ILE A 237 10.36 10.60 5.56
N PHE A 238 9.91 9.71 6.44
CA PHE A 238 9.34 8.42 6.06
C PHE A 238 7.86 8.60 5.73
N CYS A 239 7.41 7.98 4.64
CA CYS A 239 6.01 7.99 4.22
C CYS A 239 5.66 6.70 3.48
N THR A 240 4.41 6.56 3.06
CA THR A 240 3.95 5.43 2.23
C THR A 240 2.87 5.89 1.25
N GLY A 241 2.79 5.25 0.09
CA GLY A 241 1.77 5.54 -0.92
C GLY A 241 1.82 6.95 -1.52
N LYS A 242 0.65 7.49 -1.87
CA LYS A 242 0.53 8.70 -2.70
C LYS A 242 1.04 9.99 -2.06
N VAL A 243 1.09 10.08 -0.73
CA VAL A 243 1.52 11.31 -0.04
C VAL A 243 2.95 11.70 -0.43
N TYR A 244 3.77 10.72 -0.85
CA TYR A 244 5.09 10.95 -1.42
C TYR A 244 5.10 12.02 -2.52
N TYR A 245 4.12 12.00 -3.44
CA TYR A 245 4.07 12.93 -4.56
C TYR A 245 3.76 14.37 -4.13
N GLU A 246 2.96 14.54 -3.08
CA GLU A 246 2.75 15.87 -2.47
C GLU A 246 4.01 16.34 -1.74
N LEU A 247 4.71 15.42 -1.05
CA LEU A 247 5.95 15.73 -0.32
C LEU A 247 7.09 16.16 -1.24
N ILE A 248 7.34 15.47 -2.36
CA ILE A 248 8.41 15.86 -3.28
C ILE A 248 8.13 17.21 -3.93
N LYS A 249 6.87 17.48 -4.29
CA LYS A 249 6.45 18.75 -4.86
C LYS A 249 6.65 19.90 -3.87
N GLU A 250 6.28 19.69 -2.62
CA GLU A 250 6.43 20.69 -1.56
C GLU A 250 7.90 20.88 -1.15
N ARG A 251 8.70 19.81 -1.14
CA ARG A 251 10.15 19.92 -0.89
C ARG A 251 10.82 20.80 -1.94
N HIS A 252 10.50 20.56 -3.20
CA HIS A 252 11.05 21.30 -4.33
C HIS A 252 10.58 22.77 -4.32
N SER A 253 9.32 23.04 -3.99
CA SER A 253 8.81 24.42 -3.91
C SER A 253 9.45 25.25 -2.80
N LYS A 254 10.05 24.59 -1.80
CA LYS A 254 10.75 25.20 -0.66
C LYS A 254 12.28 25.16 -0.78
N ASP A 255 12.83 24.72 -1.92
CA ASP A 255 14.28 24.59 -2.16
C ASP A 255 15.01 23.73 -1.12
N LEU A 256 14.36 22.66 -0.64
CA LEU A 256 14.86 21.79 0.43
C LEU A 256 15.44 20.46 -0.06
N ASP A 257 15.67 20.29 -1.36
CA ASP A 257 16.14 19.03 -1.96
C ASP A 257 17.48 18.53 -1.43
N ASN A 258 18.34 19.42 -0.92
CA ASN A 258 19.62 19.06 -0.31
C ASN A 258 19.51 18.73 1.19
N HIS A 259 18.45 19.20 1.86
CA HIS A 259 18.35 19.19 3.32
C HIS A 259 17.32 18.20 3.86
N VAL A 260 16.38 17.75 3.02
CA VAL A 260 15.31 16.84 3.41
C VAL A 260 15.31 15.62 2.51
N ALA A 261 15.59 14.45 3.09
CA ALA A 261 15.46 13.16 2.41
C ALA A 261 14.02 12.62 2.59
N ILE A 262 13.45 12.05 1.53
CA ILE A 262 12.12 11.43 1.59
C ILE A 262 12.27 9.94 1.25
N THR A 263 11.88 9.07 2.19
CA THR A 263 11.94 7.61 2.06
C THR A 263 10.53 7.03 2.06
N ARG A 264 10.28 6.08 1.15
CA ARG A 264 9.00 5.39 1.02
C ARG A 264 9.06 3.98 1.56
N LEU A 265 8.13 3.62 2.44
CA LEU A 265 7.86 2.23 2.79
C LEU A 265 6.79 1.71 1.83
N GLU A 266 7.15 0.73 0.99
CA GLU A 266 6.21 0.10 0.06
C GLU A 266 5.56 -1.14 0.70
N GLN A 267 6.31 -1.87 1.53
CA GLN A 267 5.81 -2.92 2.40
C GLN A 267 5.82 -2.45 3.84
N ILE A 268 4.63 -2.48 4.46
CA ILE A 268 4.40 -2.04 5.82
C ILE A 268 4.43 -3.24 6.76
N SER A 269 3.73 -4.31 6.39
CA SER A 269 3.76 -5.59 7.09
C SER A 269 4.17 -6.72 6.15
N PRO A 270 5.10 -7.60 6.55
CA PRO A 270 5.92 -7.47 7.74
C PRO A 270 6.92 -6.31 7.62
N PHE A 271 7.24 -5.67 8.75
CA PHE A 271 7.99 -4.42 8.79
C PHE A 271 9.48 -4.61 8.40
N PRO A 272 10.03 -3.79 7.48
CA PRO A 272 11.41 -3.96 6.99
C PRO A 272 12.46 -3.36 7.94
N PHE A 273 12.66 -4.00 9.11
CA PHE A 273 13.61 -3.55 10.15
C PHE A 273 15.05 -3.33 9.63
N ASP A 274 15.52 -4.22 8.76
CA ASP A 274 16.83 -4.19 8.12
C ASP A 274 17.03 -2.91 7.30
N LEU A 275 16.05 -2.58 6.44
CA LEU A 275 16.14 -1.44 5.54
C LEU A 275 15.94 -0.12 6.28
N VAL A 276 14.97 -0.06 7.18
CA VAL A 276 14.68 1.17 7.95
C VAL A 276 15.85 1.51 8.87
N LYS A 277 16.48 0.52 9.51
CA LYS A 277 17.71 0.77 10.30
C LYS A 277 18.81 1.35 9.43
N ALA A 278 19.09 0.73 8.28
CA ALA A 278 20.15 1.20 7.39
C ALA A 278 19.91 2.67 6.95
N GLU A 279 18.66 3.04 6.66
CA GLU A 279 18.33 4.42 6.27
C GLU A 279 18.46 5.40 7.44
N ILE A 280 18.04 5.03 8.66
CA ILE A 280 18.22 5.86 9.85
C ILE A 280 19.71 6.06 10.18
N GLU A 281 20.54 5.03 10.01
CA GLU A 281 21.99 5.09 10.25
C GLU A 281 22.69 5.97 9.21
N LYS A 282 22.28 5.87 7.94
CA LYS A 282 22.76 6.74 6.85
C LYS A 282 22.55 8.23 7.17
N TYR A 283 21.44 8.59 7.82
CA TYR A 283 21.09 9.95 8.22
C TYR A 283 21.11 10.13 9.75
N SER A 284 22.22 9.75 10.38
CA SER A 284 22.37 9.71 11.84
C SER A 284 22.13 11.03 12.58
N LYS A 285 22.36 12.19 11.94
CA LYS A 285 22.17 13.53 12.52
C LYS A 285 20.80 14.16 12.25
N ALA A 286 20.02 13.59 11.34
CA ALA A 286 18.77 14.18 10.87
C ALA A 286 17.62 13.99 11.87
N GLU A 287 16.63 14.86 11.86
CA GLU A 287 15.35 14.59 12.53
C GLU A 287 14.59 13.48 11.79
N LEU A 288 13.90 12.60 12.52
CA LEU A 288 13.10 11.52 11.94
C LEU A 288 11.61 11.87 11.99
N ILE A 289 10.93 11.77 10.86
CA ILE A 289 9.49 12.04 10.74
C ILE A 289 8.78 10.84 10.11
N TRP A 290 7.64 10.47 10.66
CA TRP A 290 6.61 9.72 9.94
C TRP A 290 5.55 10.70 9.43
N CYS A 291 5.43 10.82 8.10
CA CYS A 291 4.44 11.65 7.46
C CYS A 291 3.38 10.80 6.78
N GLN A 292 2.11 11.05 7.09
CA GLN A 292 0.99 10.35 6.49
C GLN A 292 -0.18 11.30 6.22
N GLU A 293 -1.04 10.94 5.28
CA GLU A 293 -2.24 11.74 4.99
C GLU A 293 -3.43 11.34 5.88
N GLU A 294 -3.45 10.14 6.43
CA GLU A 294 -4.52 9.69 7.31
C GLU A 294 -4.52 10.44 8.64
N HIS A 295 -5.67 10.47 9.31
CA HIS A 295 -5.78 10.96 10.69
C HIS A 295 -4.86 10.17 11.63
N LYS A 296 -4.39 10.80 12.70
CA LYS A 296 -3.36 10.23 13.58
C LYS A 296 -3.74 8.88 14.19
N ASN A 297 -5.03 8.67 14.47
CA ASN A 297 -5.62 7.43 14.99
C ASN A 297 -6.01 6.43 13.88
N MET A 298 -5.56 6.66 12.65
CA MET A 298 -5.80 5.86 11.46
C MET A 298 -4.49 5.74 10.67
N GLY A 299 -4.52 5.08 9.53
CA GLY A 299 -3.33 4.99 8.70
C GLY A 299 -2.33 4.00 9.30
N TYR A 300 -1.09 4.44 9.40
CA TYR A 300 0.05 3.56 9.66
C TYR A 300 0.76 3.91 10.95
N TYR A 301 0.53 5.10 11.50
CA TYR A 301 1.32 5.69 12.58
C TYR A 301 1.45 4.78 13.81
N ASP A 302 0.34 4.26 14.33
CA ASP A 302 0.35 3.44 15.56
C ASP A 302 1.03 2.08 15.36
N TYR A 303 1.08 1.57 14.13
CA TYR A 303 1.85 0.38 13.78
C TYR A 303 3.34 0.70 13.61
N ILE A 304 3.65 1.79 12.92
CA ILE A 304 5.02 2.17 12.55
C ILE A 304 5.83 2.65 13.76
N LYS A 305 5.23 3.52 14.58
CA LYS A 305 5.92 4.20 15.67
C LYS A 305 6.68 3.25 16.62
N PRO A 306 6.06 2.21 17.21
CA PRO A 306 6.78 1.36 18.17
C PRO A 306 7.94 0.61 17.50
N ARG A 307 7.79 0.15 16.25
CA ARG A 307 8.86 -0.53 15.49
C ARG A 307 10.06 0.39 15.20
N PHE A 308 9.79 1.66 14.90
CA PHE A 308 10.84 2.68 14.79
C PHE A 308 11.54 2.92 16.13
N LEU A 309 10.79 2.99 17.24
CA LEU A 309 11.36 3.16 18.58
C LEU A 309 12.26 1.98 18.97
N THR A 310 11.90 0.76 18.60
CA THR A 310 12.72 -0.44 18.75
C THR A 310 14.03 -0.33 17.98
N ILE A 311 14.01 0.12 16.71
CA ILE A 311 15.23 0.33 15.91
C ILE A 311 16.17 1.33 16.60
N VAL A 312 15.64 2.47 17.04
CA VAL A 312 16.47 3.53 17.64
C VAL A 312 16.72 3.30 19.14
N LYS A 313 16.25 2.19 19.72
CA LYS A 313 16.36 1.88 21.15
C LYS A 313 15.92 3.03 22.05
N HIS A 314 14.84 3.71 21.67
CA HIS A 314 14.35 4.92 22.35
C HIS A 314 15.42 6.01 22.56
N SER A 315 16.44 6.10 21.69
CA SER A 315 17.48 7.13 21.79
C SER A 315 17.10 8.44 21.08
N ARG A 316 16.15 8.38 20.14
CA ARG A 316 15.72 9.52 19.30
C ARG A 316 14.21 9.46 19.07
N PRO A 317 13.51 10.61 19.02
CA PRO A 317 12.10 10.64 18.64
C PRO A 317 11.91 10.32 17.16
N ILE A 318 10.77 9.71 16.84
CA ILE A 318 10.15 9.80 15.52
C ILE A 318 8.89 10.67 15.62
N TRP A 319 8.92 11.82 14.94
CA TRP A 319 7.84 12.79 15.01
C TRP A 319 6.69 12.43 14.08
N TYR A 320 5.47 12.65 14.54
CA TYR A 320 4.28 12.52 13.72
C TYR A 320 4.02 13.80 12.93
N VAL A 321 3.77 13.65 11.64
CA VAL A 321 3.22 14.70 10.79
C VAL A 321 2.06 14.13 9.98
N GLY A 322 0.88 14.73 10.10
CA GLY A 322 -0.31 14.29 9.38
C GLY A 322 -1.55 15.01 9.89
N ARG A 323 -2.73 14.43 9.60
CA ARG A 323 -4.00 14.97 10.10
C ARG A 323 -4.15 14.70 11.61
N ASP A 324 -4.94 15.53 12.30
CA ASP A 324 -5.23 15.28 13.72
C ASP A 324 -6.04 14.00 13.89
N PRO A 325 -6.29 13.49 15.11
CA PRO A 325 -7.24 12.41 15.30
C PRO A 325 -8.66 12.82 14.84
N ALA A 326 -9.41 11.90 14.23
CA ALA A 326 -10.81 12.11 13.88
C ALA A 326 -11.64 10.83 14.06
N ALA A 327 -12.96 10.99 14.18
CA ALA A 327 -13.89 9.86 14.21
C ALA A 327 -14.17 9.32 12.78
N ALA A 328 -14.38 10.23 11.83
CA ALA A 328 -14.63 9.87 10.43
C ALA A 328 -13.31 9.71 9.65
N PRO A 329 -13.24 8.81 8.65
CA PRO A 329 -12.03 8.61 7.87
C PRO A 329 -11.49 9.85 7.16
N ALA A 330 -12.40 10.69 6.66
CA ALA A 330 -12.09 11.94 5.97
C ALA A 330 -13.18 12.99 6.23
N THR A 331 -12.84 14.26 6.09
CA THR A 331 -13.83 15.34 6.04
C THR A 331 -14.66 15.28 4.76
N GLY A 332 -15.96 15.57 4.87
CA GLY A 332 -16.85 15.76 3.71
C GLY A 332 -16.69 17.11 3.02
N ASN A 333 -15.90 18.04 3.59
CA ASN A 333 -15.68 19.37 3.05
C ASN A 333 -14.31 19.48 2.36
N LYS A 334 -14.31 19.79 1.06
CA LYS A 334 -13.10 19.92 0.26
C LYS A 334 -12.14 21.02 0.74
N ASN A 335 -12.64 22.15 1.22
CA ASN A 335 -11.79 23.23 1.73
C ASN A 335 -11.09 22.80 3.02
N THR A 336 -11.79 22.14 3.93
CA THR A 336 -11.18 21.56 5.15
C THR A 336 -10.08 20.57 4.79
N HIS A 337 -10.33 19.69 3.81
CA HIS A 337 -9.33 18.73 3.34
C HIS A 337 -8.04 19.40 2.85
N LEU A 338 -8.15 20.50 2.09
CA LEU A 338 -7.01 21.27 1.58
C LEU A 338 -6.27 22.02 2.68
N VAL A 339 -6.99 22.56 3.67
CA VAL A 339 -6.40 23.22 4.84
C VAL A 339 -5.59 22.23 5.67
N GLU A 340 -6.13 21.04 5.91
CA GLU A 340 -5.44 19.95 6.60
C GLU A 340 -4.16 19.52 5.86
N LEU A 341 -4.25 19.33 4.54
CA LEU A 341 -3.12 18.99 3.69
C LEU A 341 -2.00 20.03 3.80
N ARG A 342 -2.34 21.31 3.60
CA ARG A 342 -1.38 22.41 3.70
C ARG A 342 -0.73 22.46 5.08
N ARG A 343 -1.52 22.33 6.14
CA ARG A 343 -1.01 22.39 7.52
C ARG A 343 0.03 21.32 7.82
N PHE A 344 -0.20 20.07 7.42
CA PHE A 344 0.79 19.03 7.71
C PHE A 344 2.00 19.14 6.77
N LEU A 345 1.84 19.59 5.52
CA LEU A 345 2.96 19.87 4.62
C LEU A 345 3.85 21.00 5.16
N ASP A 346 3.26 22.08 5.68
CA ASP A 346 4.00 23.16 6.34
C ASP A 346 4.78 22.65 7.55
N THR A 347 4.17 21.78 8.35
CA THR A 347 4.84 21.14 9.50
C THR A 347 5.97 20.21 9.03
N ALA A 348 5.76 19.43 7.97
CA ALA A 348 6.74 18.49 7.43
C ALA A 348 8.03 19.17 6.98
N PHE A 349 7.94 20.40 6.45
CA PHE A 349 9.08 21.13 5.88
C PHE A 349 9.57 22.33 6.72
N CYS A 350 8.86 22.73 7.78
CA CYS A 350 9.38 23.72 8.73
C CYS A 350 10.42 23.06 9.66
N LEU A 351 11.69 23.40 9.47
CA LEU A 351 12.80 22.82 10.22
C LEU A 351 12.78 23.13 11.73
N GLN A 352 11.98 24.12 12.16
CA GLN A 352 11.81 24.49 13.56
C GLN A 352 10.62 23.80 14.25
N SER A 353 9.79 23.02 13.54
CA SER A 353 8.53 22.44 14.08
C SER A 353 8.69 21.57 15.32
N PHE A 354 9.88 21.03 15.57
CA PHE A 354 10.17 20.15 16.71
C PHE A 354 11.26 20.71 17.63
N GLN A 355 11.77 21.91 17.36
CA GLN A 355 12.79 22.54 18.18
C GLN A 355 12.27 22.77 19.60
N GLY A 356 13.00 22.28 20.60
CA GLY A 356 12.63 22.43 22.02
C GLY A 356 11.53 21.50 22.51
N LYS A 357 11.00 20.59 21.67
CA LYS A 357 10.09 19.54 22.16
C LYS A 357 10.89 18.45 22.87
N THR A 358 10.41 18.02 24.03
CA THR A 358 10.98 16.90 24.78
C THR A 358 10.46 15.58 24.23
N PHE A 359 11.37 14.61 24.11
CA PHE A 359 11.09 13.25 23.68
C PHE A 359 10.83 12.35 24.88
#